data_AF-A0A3D5EHR0-F1
#
_entry.id   AF-A0A3D5EHR0-F1
#
_cell.length_a   1.000
_cell.length_b   1.000
_cell.length_c   1.000
_cell.angle_alpha   90.00
_cell.angle_beta   90.00
_cell.angle_gamma   90.00
#
_symmetry.space_group_name_H-M   'P 1'
#
loop_
_entity.id
_entity.type
_entity.pdbx_description
1 polymer ?
#
loop_
_entity_poly.entity_id
_entity_poly.type
_entity_poly.pdbx_seq_one_letter_code
_entity_poly.pdbx_strand_id
1 'polypeptide(L)'
;MITTSLALMGVVAVGSAHADEGQWQPHQLKQLQSEFDRVGIELPASQVADLNQYPLNAVVGLGYCSASFVSPKGLAVTNHHCAYGAIQNNSTPE
;
A
#
# COMPACT_ATOMS: atom_id res chain seq x y z
N MET A 1 -35.16 49.79 -19.13
CA MET A 1 -35.72 48.53 -19.67
C MET A 1 -34.59 47.50 -19.67
N ILE A 2 -34.83 46.37 -18.97
CA ILE A 2 -34.01 45.14 -18.96
C ILE A 2 -32.65 45.33 -18.26
N THR A 3 -32.56 45.52 -16.94
CA THR A 3 -32.79 44.53 -15.88
C THR A 3 -32.30 43.12 -16.21
N THR A 4 -31.25 42.69 -15.49
CA THR A 4 -31.11 41.34 -14.91
C THR A 4 -31.18 40.15 -15.87
N SER A 5 -30.05 39.72 -16.43
CA SER A 5 -29.85 38.41 -17.08
C SER A 5 -28.34 38.27 -17.34
N LEU A 6 -27.52 37.57 -16.57
CA LEU A 6 -27.52 36.14 -16.29
C LEU A 6 -26.88 35.91 -14.91
N ALA A 7 -27.71 35.76 -13.89
CA ALA A 7 -27.35 34.95 -12.72
C ALA A 7 -28.07 33.63 -12.91
N LEU A 8 -27.42 32.62 -13.51
CA LEU A 8 -27.85 31.24 -13.32
C LEU A 8 -26.73 30.23 -13.63
N MET A 9 -26.50 29.40 -12.61
CA MET A 9 -25.96 28.05 -12.64
C MET A 9 -24.51 27.84 -13.09
N GLY A 10 -23.64 27.95 -12.07
CA GLY A 10 -22.39 27.20 -12.02
C GLY A 10 -22.07 26.77 -10.60
N VAL A 11 -23.07 26.42 -9.77
CA VAL A 11 -22.80 25.68 -8.53
C VAL A 11 -22.38 24.29 -8.97
N VAL A 12 -21.08 24.12 -9.18
CA VAL A 12 -20.47 22.78 -9.21
C VAL A 12 -20.82 22.17 -7.87
N ALA A 13 -21.71 21.19 -7.88
CA ALA A 13 -21.90 20.33 -6.72
C ALA A 13 -20.54 19.68 -6.44
N VAL A 14 -19.82 20.23 -5.46
CA VAL A 14 -18.63 19.59 -4.91
C VAL A 14 -19.16 18.42 -4.09
N GLY A 15 -19.48 17.33 -4.78
CA GLY A 15 -19.70 16.05 -4.12
C GLY A 15 -18.45 15.71 -3.32
N SER A 16 -18.63 15.29 -2.08
CA SER A 16 -17.55 14.78 -1.24
C SER A 16 -16.90 13.59 -1.95
N ALA A 17 -15.72 13.77 -2.52
CA ALA A 17 -14.91 12.64 -2.95
C ALA A 17 -14.40 11.94 -1.69
N HIS A 18 -14.88 10.74 -1.43
CA HIS A 18 -14.40 9.89 -0.35
C HIS A 18 -13.44 8.86 -0.95
N ALA A 19 -12.17 8.93 -0.56
CA ALA A 19 -11.16 7.94 -0.92
C ALA A 19 -10.85 7.11 0.32
N ASP A 20 -11.20 5.82 0.28
CA ASP A 20 -10.95 4.87 1.36
C ASP A 20 -9.56 4.20 1.23
N GLU A 21 -8.95 4.23 0.04
CA GLU A 21 -7.75 3.47 -0.31
C GLU A 21 -6.54 4.35 -0.64
N GLY A 22 -5.33 3.84 -0.38
CA GLY A 22 -4.09 4.54 -0.69
C GLY A 22 -2.82 3.76 -0.36
N GLN A 23 -1.70 4.20 -0.94
CA GLN A 23 -0.36 3.72 -0.58
C GLN A 23 0.22 4.62 0.51
N TRP A 24 -0.02 4.23 1.76
CA TRP A 24 0.40 4.99 2.93
C TRP A 24 1.88 4.79 3.21
N GLN A 25 2.59 5.88 3.51
CA GLN A 25 3.93 5.79 4.05
C GLN A 25 3.86 5.21 5.48
N PRO A 26 4.89 4.47 5.94
CA PRO A 26 4.87 3.82 7.25
C PRO A 26 4.52 4.76 8.41
N HIS A 27 5.02 6.01 8.38
CA HIS A 27 4.72 6.98 9.43
C HIS A 27 3.24 7.41 9.50
N GLN A 28 2.51 7.32 8.39
CA GLN A 28 1.08 7.66 8.30
C GLN A 28 0.21 6.57 8.93
N LEU A 29 0.68 5.32 8.98
CA LEU A 29 -0.09 4.19 9.51
C LEU A 29 -0.52 4.41 10.96
N LYS A 30 0.26 5.14 11.76
CA LYS A 30 -0.11 5.48 13.16
C LYS A 30 -1.48 6.18 13.27
N GLN A 31 -1.89 6.89 12.23
CA GLN A 31 -3.15 7.63 12.18
C GLN A 31 -4.34 6.74 11.75
N LEU A 32 -4.08 5.51 11.31
CA LEU A 32 -5.05 4.60 10.70
C LEU A 32 -5.53 3.50 11.66
N GLN A 33 -5.35 3.64 12.98
CA GLN A 33 -5.81 2.62 13.93
C GLN A 33 -7.31 2.32 13.79
N SER A 34 -8.15 3.35 13.62
CA SER A 34 -9.58 3.17 13.40
C SER A 34 -9.88 2.36 12.13
N GLU A 35 -9.08 2.54 11.08
CA GLU A 35 -9.21 1.78 9.84
C GLU A 35 -8.77 0.33 10.02
N PHE A 36 -7.69 0.09 10.77
CA PHE A 36 -7.22 -1.24 11.10
C PHE A 36 -8.31 -2.01 11.86
N ASP A 37 -8.89 -1.40 12.88
CA ASP A 37 -9.99 -1.98 13.65
C ASP A 37 -11.21 -2.23 12.76
N ARG A 38 -11.55 -1.27 11.87
CA ARG A 38 -12.68 -1.38 10.93
C ARG A 38 -12.54 -2.54 9.94
N VAL A 39 -11.33 -2.83 9.46
CA VAL A 39 -11.06 -3.92 8.49
C VAL A 39 -10.61 -5.22 9.16
N GLY A 40 -10.51 -5.25 10.49
CA GLY A 40 -10.17 -6.45 11.26
C GLY A 40 -8.68 -6.78 11.35
N ILE A 41 -7.79 -5.80 11.19
CA ILE A 41 -6.36 -5.97 11.48
C ILE A 41 -6.16 -5.87 12.98
N GLU A 42 -5.77 -6.99 13.60
CA GLU A 42 -5.57 -7.09 15.06
C GLU A 42 -4.27 -6.43 15.56
N LEU A 43 -3.32 -6.15 14.66
CA LEU A 43 -2.05 -5.51 15.02
C LEU A 43 -2.24 -4.03 15.32
N PRO A 44 -1.57 -3.47 16.35
CA PRO A 44 -1.53 -2.04 16.55
C PRO A 44 -0.92 -1.33 15.34
N ALA A 45 -1.56 -0.28 14.85
CA ALA A 45 -1.05 0.51 13.72
C ALA A 45 0.29 1.19 14.05
N SER A 46 0.54 1.47 15.33
CA SER A 46 1.84 1.93 15.82
C SER A 46 2.96 0.90 15.67
N GLN A 47 2.65 -0.39 15.82
CA GLN A 47 3.59 -1.49 15.60
C GLN A 47 3.88 -1.63 14.11
N VAL A 48 2.85 -1.62 13.27
CA VAL A 48 3.03 -1.72 11.81
C VAL A 48 3.79 -0.51 11.26
N ALA A 49 3.67 0.67 11.87
CA ALA A 49 4.44 1.86 11.51
C ALA A 49 5.94 1.81 11.87
N ASP A 50 6.36 0.89 12.75
CA ASP A 50 7.75 0.75 13.16
C ASP A 50 8.50 -0.18 12.21
N LEU A 51 9.46 0.37 11.46
CA LEU A 51 10.27 -0.36 10.50
C LEU A 51 11.12 -1.48 11.12
N ASN A 52 11.33 -1.46 12.43
CA ASN A 52 12.11 -2.48 13.14
C ASN A 52 11.24 -3.62 13.69
N GLN A 53 9.92 -3.48 13.64
CA GLN A 53 8.97 -4.46 14.15
C GLN A 53 8.27 -5.21 13.03
N TYR A 54 7.70 -6.36 13.39
CA TYR A 54 6.82 -7.09 12.49
C TYR A 54 5.56 -6.26 12.18
N PRO A 55 5.12 -6.16 10.91
CA PRO A 55 5.63 -6.90 9.75
C PRO A 55 6.67 -6.17 8.88
N LEU A 56 6.90 -4.87 9.07
CA LEU A 56 7.73 -4.09 8.15
C LEU A 56 9.22 -4.46 8.19
N ASN A 57 9.71 -5.00 9.30
CA ASN A 57 11.09 -5.52 9.38
C ASN A 57 11.34 -6.76 8.50
N ALA A 58 10.29 -7.38 7.96
CA ALA A 58 10.39 -8.53 7.08
C ALA A 58 10.28 -8.16 5.59
N VAL A 59 10.03 -6.89 5.23
CA VAL A 59 9.83 -6.47 3.84
C VAL A 59 11.18 -6.22 3.15
N VAL A 60 11.34 -6.72 1.92
CA VAL A 60 12.57 -6.59 1.13
C VAL A 60 12.24 -5.97 -0.23
N GLY A 61 13.02 -4.98 -0.63
CA GLY A 61 12.97 -4.40 -1.98
C GLY A 61 13.89 -5.16 -2.94
N LEU A 62 13.34 -5.61 -4.07
CA LEU A 62 14.08 -6.24 -5.18
C LEU A 62 14.25 -5.28 -6.37
N GLY A 63 14.14 -3.97 -6.15
CA GLY A 63 14.13 -2.94 -7.19
C GLY A 63 12.76 -2.77 -7.85
N TYR A 64 12.34 -3.72 -8.68
CA TYR A 64 11.05 -3.68 -9.38
C TYR A 64 9.99 -4.64 -8.80
N CYS A 65 10.37 -5.40 -7.77
CA CYS A 65 9.51 -6.33 -7.05
C CYS A 65 9.68 -6.17 -5.54
N SER A 66 8.78 -6.79 -4.80
CA SER A 66 8.91 -6.96 -3.35
C SER A 66 9.12 -8.43 -2.99
N ALA A 67 9.73 -8.65 -1.84
CA ALA A 67 9.85 -9.95 -1.21
C ALA A 67 9.62 -9.81 0.29
N SER A 68 9.51 -10.94 0.98
CA SER A 68 9.43 -10.96 2.44
C SER A 68 10.26 -12.08 3.04
N PHE A 69 10.95 -11.81 4.15
CA PHE A 69 11.57 -12.84 4.98
C PHE A 69 10.49 -13.62 5.73
N VAL A 70 10.55 -14.95 5.65
CA VAL A 70 9.59 -15.88 6.30
C VAL A 70 10.28 -16.82 7.29
N SER A 71 11.58 -16.64 7.55
CA SER A 71 12.32 -17.40 8.56
C SER A 71 13.49 -16.60 9.14
N PRO A 72 13.95 -16.91 10.37
CA PRO A 72 15.13 -16.28 10.97
C PRO A 72 16.46 -16.70 10.29
N LYS A 73 16.42 -17.66 9.36
CA LYS A 73 17.59 -18.13 8.61
C LYS A 73 17.72 -17.47 7.23
N GLY A 74 16.94 -16.42 6.96
CA GLY A 74 17.02 -15.67 5.71
C GLY A 74 16.24 -16.26 4.54
N LEU A 75 15.36 -17.25 4.76
CA LEU A 75 14.41 -17.67 3.73
C LEU A 75 13.51 -16.48 3.34
N ALA A 76 13.54 -16.11 2.06
CA ALA A 76 12.71 -15.05 1.50
C ALA A 76 11.77 -15.60 0.43
N VAL A 77 10.58 -15.01 0.33
CA VAL A 77 9.57 -15.35 -0.68
C VAL A 77 9.25 -14.14 -1.55
N THR A 78 9.06 -14.37 -2.84
CA THR A 78 8.60 -13.38 -3.84
C THR A 78 7.74 -14.09 -4.88
N ASN A 79 7.16 -13.36 -5.83
CA ASN A 79 6.39 -13.97 -6.91
C ASN A 79 7.30 -14.68 -7.92
N HIS A 80 6.76 -15.72 -8.57
CA HIS A 80 7.48 -16.45 -9.62
C HIS A 80 8.00 -15.54 -10.74
N HIS A 81 7.17 -14.59 -11.21
CA HIS A 81 7.58 -13.66 -12.28
C HIS A 81 8.72 -12.71 -11.84
N CYS A 82 8.85 -12.43 -10.55
CA CYS A 82 9.96 -11.65 -10.00
C CYS A 82 11.26 -12.47 -9.96
N ALA A 83 11.16 -13.75 -9.62
CA ALA A 83 12.30 -14.67 -9.57
C ALA A 83 12.66 -15.27 -10.95
N TYR A 84 11.83 -15.06 -11.97
CA TYR A 84 11.92 -15.75 -13.25
C TYR A 84 13.30 -15.65 -13.90
N GLY A 85 13.92 -14.46 -13.90
CA GLY A 85 15.26 -14.29 -14.46
C GLY A 85 16.32 -15.13 -13.74
N ALA A 86 16.24 -15.23 -12.41
CA ALA A 86 17.15 -16.08 -11.63
C ALA A 86 16.91 -17.57 -11.91
N ILE A 87 15.64 -17.99 -12.00
CA ILE A 87 15.27 -19.36 -12.35
C ILE A 87 15.82 -19.71 -13.73
N GLN A 88 15.48 -18.91 -14.75
CA GLN A 88 15.88 -19.12 -16.14
C GLN A 88 17.40 -19.18 -16.30
N ASN A 89 18.14 -18.29 -15.65
CA ASN A 89 19.62 -18.28 -15.71
C ASN A 89 20.27 -19.54 -15.13
N ASN A 90 19.53 -20.32 -14.32
CA ASN A 90 20.00 -21.55 -13.69
C ASN A 90 19.28 -22.81 -14.24
N SER A 91 18.48 -22.67 -15.30
CA SER A 91 17.81 -23.80 -15.95
C SER A 91 18.64 -24.37 -17.09
N THR A 92 18.57 -25.69 -17.27
CA THR A 92 19.09 -26.40 -18.45
C THR A 92 17.95 -27.18 -19.12
N PRO A 93 18.16 -27.73 -20.33
CA PRO A 93 17.14 -28.54 -21.00
C PRO A 93 16.83 -29.88 -20.30
N GLU A 94 17.78 -30.43 -19.54
CA GLU A 94 17.60 -31.62 -18.71
C GLU A 94 16.63 -31.39 -17.55
#